data_AF-A0A8J2Z0I3-F1
#
_entry.id   AF-A0A8J2Z0I3-F1
#
_cell.length_a   1.000
_cell.length_b   1.000
_cell.length_c   1.000
_cell.angle_alpha   90.00
_cell.angle_beta   90.00
_cell.angle_gamma   90.00
#
_symmetry.space_group_name_H-M   'P 1'
#
loop_
_entity.id
_entity.type
_entity.pdbx_description
1 polymer ?
#
loop_
_entity_poly.entity_id
_entity_poly.type
_entity_poly.pdbx_seq_one_letter_code
_entity_poly.pdbx_strand_id
1 'polypeptide(L)'
;MSPLQLAAAPAVALGLSAVVEEAAHRFGIPAAWIRAVMRAESFGDIRATSPKGAMGLMQIMPETWALLRRRYGLGANPYDAHDNIMAGAAYLRELHDRYGIPGFLAAYNAGPARWEDHVATGRPLPAETRAYLIRLAPIIGGHAEDDTTILAAVVKSWTEAALFPHHRNDGASAQTPASEPTSKLHSNDAPVRDWTGLVPQSDGLFVSLSAARRPQ
;
A
#
# COMPACT_ATOMS: atom_id res chain seq x y z
N MET A 1 21.16 27.23 -37.88
CA MET A 1 20.60 25.89 -38.13
C MET A 1 21.06 24.99 -36.98
N SER A 2 20.19 24.77 -35.98
CA SER A 2 20.49 23.84 -34.89
C SER A 2 20.00 22.45 -35.28
N PRO A 3 20.84 21.40 -35.23
CA PRO A 3 20.38 20.07 -35.53
C PRO A 3 19.54 19.54 -34.34
N LEU A 4 18.36 19.04 -34.67
CA LEU A 4 17.50 18.25 -33.78
C LEU A 4 18.23 16.95 -33.43
N GLN A 5 18.69 16.83 -32.19
CA GLN A 5 19.24 15.59 -31.65
C GLN A 5 18.08 14.66 -31.26
N LEU A 6 17.54 13.89 -32.21
CA LEU A 6 16.53 12.86 -31.98
C LEU A 6 17.13 11.48 -32.28
N ALA A 7 18.02 10.99 -31.39
CA ALA A 7 18.60 9.64 -31.53
C ALA A 7 19.08 8.97 -30.22
N ALA A 8 18.68 9.46 -29.03
CA ALA A 8 19.14 8.90 -27.73
C ALA A 8 18.15 7.94 -27.05
N ALA A 9 16.87 7.95 -27.43
CA ALA A 9 15.81 7.18 -26.76
C ALA A 9 15.97 5.64 -26.78
N PRO A 10 16.39 4.98 -27.89
CA PRO A 10 16.41 3.52 -27.93
C PRO A 10 17.55 2.90 -27.09
N ALA A 11 18.73 3.51 -27.05
CA ALA A 11 19.87 2.99 -26.29
C ALA A 11 19.66 3.12 -24.77
N VAL A 12 19.08 4.24 -24.30
CA VAL A 12 18.73 4.42 -22.88
C VAL A 12 17.64 3.42 -22.48
N ALA A 13 16.61 3.21 -23.31
CA ALA A 13 15.55 2.24 -23.04
C ALA A 13 16.05 0.78 -22.97
N LEU A 14 17.00 0.40 -23.83
CA LEU A 14 17.68 -0.90 -23.77
C LEU A 14 18.51 -1.04 -22.49
N GLY A 15 19.23 0.02 -22.09
CA GLY A 15 19.99 0.05 -20.84
C GLY A 15 19.11 -0.13 -19.61
N LEU A 16 17.99 0.60 -19.52
CA LEU A 16 17.04 0.46 -18.40
C LEU A 16 16.41 -0.92 -18.35
N SER A 17 16.14 -1.53 -19.50
CA SER A 17 15.56 -2.88 -19.55
C SER A 17 16.50 -3.91 -18.92
N ALA A 18 17.80 -3.84 -19.19
CA ALA A 18 18.79 -4.73 -18.58
C ALA A 18 18.86 -4.55 -17.05
N VAL A 19 18.89 -3.31 -16.58
CA VAL A 19 18.89 -3.00 -15.13
C VAL A 19 17.63 -3.52 -14.45
N VAL A 20 16.46 -3.39 -15.09
CA VAL A 20 15.20 -3.91 -14.55
C VAL A 20 15.23 -5.43 -14.42
N GLU A 21 15.76 -6.15 -15.42
CA GLU A 21 15.89 -7.61 -15.36
C GLU A 21 16.89 -8.05 -14.28
N GLU A 22 18.01 -7.34 -14.14
CA GLU A 22 18.96 -7.57 -13.06
C GLU A 22 18.31 -7.41 -11.68
N ALA A 23 17.58 -6.30 -11.48
CA ALA A 23 16.89 -6.01 -10.23
C ALA A 23 15.80 -7.05 -9.93
N ALA A 24 15.02 -7.43 -10.94
CA ALA A 24 13.99 -8.46 -10.85
C ALA A 24 14.58 -9.80 -10.38
N HIS A 25 15.69 -10.22 -11.01
CA HIS A 25 16.40 -11.44 -10.64
C HIS A 25 16.98 -11.35 -9.22
N ARG A 26 17.66 -10.25 -8.89
CA ARG A 26 18.31 -10.07 -7.58
C ARG A 26 17.34 -10.10 -6.40
N PHE A 27 16.17 -9.49 -6.56
CA PHE A 27 15.18 -9.36 -5.48
C PHE A 27 14.02 -10.37 -5.58
N GLY A 28 14.01 -11.21 -6.61
CA GLY A 28 12.99 -12.25 -6.78
C GLY A 28 11.59 -11.68 -6.89
N ILE A 29 11.43 -10.60 -7.67
CA ILE A 29 10.12 -10.00 -7.99
C ILE A 29 9.95 -9.91 -9.51
N PRO A 30 8.72 -9.96 -10.05
CA PRO A 30 8.51 -9.86 -11.49
C PRO A 30 9.02 -8.54 -12.07
N ALA A 31 9.78 -8.59 -13.17
CA ALA A 31 10.23 -7.40 -13.89
C ALA A 31 9.07 -6.50 -14.33
N ALA A 32 7.89 -7.10 -14.60
CA ALA A 32 6.67 -6.37 -14.91
C ALA A 32 6.24 -5.42 -13.76
N TRP A 33 6.42 -5.82 -12.49
CA TRP A 33 6.10 -4.98 -11.34
C TRP A 33 6.99 -3.74 -11.31
N ILE A 34 8.30 -3.92 -11.49
CA ILE A 34 9.28 -2.83 -11.50
C ILE A 34 8.95 -1.84 -12.63
N ARG A 35 8.68 -2.33 -13.85
CA ARG A 35 8.30 -1.49 -14.99
C ARG A 35 7.01 -0.72 -14.72
N ALA A 36 6.02 -1.38 -14.13
CA ALA A 36 4.72 -0.78 -13.85
C ALA A 36 4.86 0.35 -12.82
N VAL A 37 5.59 0.11 -11.72
CA VAL A 37 5.88 1.11 -10.70
C VAL A 37 6.71 2.25 -11.29
N MET A 38 7.80 1.97 -12.00
CA MET A 38 8.63 3.01 -12.64
C MET A 38 7.82 3.90 -13.60
N ARG A 39 6.96 3.31 -14.43
CA ARG A 39 6.06 4.08 -15.30
C ARG A 39 5.04 4.89 -14.50
N ALA A 40 4.55 4.31 -13.41
CA ALA A 40 3.57 4.94 -12.53
C ALA A 40 4.14 6.15 -11.76
N GLU A 41 5.40 6.09 -11.40
CA GLU A 41 6.11 7.05 -10.55
C GLU A 41 6.73 8.20 -11.34
N SER A 42 7.50 7.92 -12.39
CA SER A 42 8.25 8.96 -13.13
C SER A 42 8.00 8.98 -14.63
N PHE A 43 7.23 8.03 -15.16
CA PHE A 43 7.09 7.82 -16.60
C PHE A 43 8.44 7.57 -17.31
N GLY A 44 9.45 7.07 -16.58
CA GLY A 44 10.79 6.82 -17.11
C GLY A 44 11.74 8.02 -17.05
N ASP A 45 11.34 9.14 -16.43
CA ASP A 45 12.25 10.26 -16.20
C ASP A 45 13.23 9.95 -15.06
N ILE A 46 14.51 9.85 -15.41
CA ILE A 46 15.62 9.57 -14.50
C ILE A 46 15.84 10.72 -13.51
N ARG A 47 15.48 11.95 -13.89
CA ARG A 47 15.72 13.17 -13.11
C ARG A 47 14.48 13.66 -12.37
N ALA A 48 13.41 12.88 -12.33
CA ALA A 48 12.17 13.26 -11.69
C ALA A 48 12.37 13.53 -10.18
N THR A 49 11.88 14.68 -9.73
CA THR A 49 11.76 15.00 -8.31
C THR A 49 10.32 15.46 -8.02
N SER A 50 9.60 14.76 -7.14
CA SER A 50 8.24 15.19 -6.78
C SER A 50 8.25 16.43 -5.88
N PRO A 51 7.12 17.15 -5.74
CA PRO A 51 6.99 18.24 -4.77
C PRO A 51 7.26 17.83 -3.32
N LYS A 52 7.09 16.54 -2.99
CA LYS A 52 7.38 15.97 -1.67
C LYS A 52 8.85 15.54 -1.52
N GLY A 53 9.64 15.65 -2.58
CA GLY A 53 11.07 15.30 -2.60
C GLY A 53 11.38 13.85 -2.96
N ALA A 54 10.43 13.09 -3.51
CA ALA A 54 10.68 11.75 -4.02
C ALA A 54 11.58 11.80 -5.26
N MET A 55 12.53 10.87 -5.42
CA MET A 55 13.63 11.02 -6.37
C MET A 55 13.75 9.86 -7.37
N GLY A 56 14.03 10.22 -8.63
CA GLY A 56 14.44 9.32 -9.70
C GLY A 56 13.31 8.45 -10.28
N LEU A 57 13.72 7.41 -11.00
CA LEU A 57 12.84 6.52 -11.77
C LEU A 57 11.72 5.88 -10.93
N MET A 58 12.03 5.48 -9.70
CA MET A 58 11.12 4.78 -8.80
C MET A 58 10.62 5.66 -7.66
N GLN A 59 10.87 6.98 -7.73
CA GLN A 59 10.41 8.00 -6.78
C GLN A 59 10.65 7.61 -5.32
N ILE A 60 11.90 7.30 -4.97
CA ILE A 60 12.28 6.92 -3.61
C ILE A 60 12.39 8.17 -2.74
N MET A 61 11.74 8.15 -1.57
CA MET A 61 11.84 9.23 -0.59
C MET A 61 13.26 9.32 0.00
N PRO A 62 13.77 10.52 0.35
CA PRO A 62 15.16 10.69 0.80
C PRO A 62 15.56 9.83 2.01
N GLU A 63 14.66 9.69 2.99
CA GLU A 63 14.89 8.86 4.19
C GLU A 63 14.98 7.38 3.82
N THR A 64 14.07 6.91 2.98
CA THR A 64 14.08 5.54 2.44
C THR A 64 15.35 5.27 1.63
N TRP A 65 15.76 6.21 0.77
CA TRP A 65 17.01 6.11 0.01
C TRP A 65 18.23 5.97 0.92
N ALA A 66 18.31 6.78 1.97
CA ALA A 66 19.41 6.75 2.92
C ALA A 66 19.54 5.37 3.61
N LEU A 67 18.42 4.70 3.89
CA LEU A 67 18.39 3.35 4.45
C LEU A 67 18.81 2.31 3.41
N LEU A 68 18.18 2.32 2.24
CA LEU A 68 18.39 1.33 1.17
C LEU A 68 19.82 1.38 0.63
N ARG A 69 20.37 2.58 0.40
CA ARG A 69 21.73 2.72 -0.12
C ARG A 69 22.78 2.10 0.79
N ARG A 70 22.60 2.22 2.12
CA ARG A 70 23.50 1.59 3.09
C ARG A 70 23.31 0.08 3.13
N ARG A 71 22.05 -0.38 3.14
CA ARG A 71 21.70 -1.81 3.21
C ARG A 71 22.19 -2.59 1.99
N TYR A 72 22.10 -2.00 0.80
CA TYR A 72 22.36 -2.67 -0.47
C TYR A 72 23.68 -2.25 -1.15
N GLY A 73 24.47 -1.40 -0.50
CA GLY A 73 25.78 -0.96 -1.00
C GLY A 73 25.71 -0.08 -2.25
N LEU A 74 24.72 0.80 -2.32
CA LEU A 74 24.46 1.64 -3.50
C LEU A 74 25.26 2.96 -3.47
N GLY A 75 25.46 3.56 -4.63
CA GLY A 75 26.12 4.86 -4.81
C GLY A 75 25.32 6.04 -4.25
N ALA A 76 25.99 7.18 -4.07
CA ALA A 76 25.43 8.35 -3.37
C ALA A 76 24.30 9.06 -4.12
N ASN A 77 24.27 8.93 -5.45
CA ASN A 77 23.37 9.65 -6.32
C ASN A 77 22.01 8.92 -6.47
N PRO A 78 20.90 9.45 -5.92
CA PRO A 78 19.58 8.84 -6.08
C PRO A 78 19.01 8.93 -7.50
N TYR A 79 19.64 9.70 -8.38
CA TYR A 79 19.27 9.82 -9.80
C TYR A 79 20.15 8.95 -10.70
N ASP A 80 21.06 8.14 -10.13
CA ASP A 80 21.68 7.06 -10.90
C ASP A 80 20.61 6.02 -11.24
N ALA A 81 20.44 5.71 -12.52
CA ALA A 81 19.34 4.87 -12.97
C ALA A 81 19.45 3.45 -12.42
N HIS A 82 20.68 2.90 -12.39
CA HIS A 82 20.93 1.57 -11.85
C HIS A 82 20.58 1.52 -10.37
N ASP A 83 21.18 2.42 -9.58
CA ASP A 83 21.01 2.38 -8.13
C ASP A 83 19.57 2.72 -7.70
N ASN A 84 18.89 3.63 -8.41
CA ASN A 84 17.49 3.95 -8.13
C ASN A 84 16.55 2.76 -8.40
N ILE A 85 16.74 2.05 -9.51
CA ILE A 85 15.97 0.85 -9.83
C ILE A 85 16.27 -0.26 -8.81
N MET A 86 17.54 -0.47 -8.44
CA MET A 86 17.93 -1.46 -7.45
C MET A 86 17.32 -1.16 -6.07
N ALA A 87 17.34 0.10 -5.64
CA ALA A 87 16.71 0.53 -4.41
C ALA A 87 15.19 0.31 -4.45
N GLY A 88 14.51 0.74 -5.52
CA GLY A 88 13.06 0.60 -5.62
C GLY A 88 12.61 -0.86 -5.72
N ALA A 89 13.33 -1.71 -6.45
CA ALA A 89 13.06 -3.14 -6.51
C ALA A 89 13.26 -3.83 -5.15
N ALA A 90 14.34 -3.50 -4.44
CA ALA A 90 14.55 -3.98 -3.07
C ALA A 90 13.39 -3.57 -2.16
N TYR A 91 12.97 -2.31 -2.24
CA TYR A 91 11.90 -1.80 -1.40
C TYR A 91 10.54 -2.43 -1.72
N LEU A 92 10.22 -2.64 -3.00
CA LEU A 92 9.04 -3.39 -3.41
C LEU A 92 9.04 -4.79 -2.80
N ARG A 93 10.19 -5.49 -2.84
CA ARG A 93 10.33 -6.83 -2.26
C ARG A 93 10.14 -6.81 -0.74
N GLU A 94 10.79 -5.89 -0.04
CA GLU A 94 10.65 -5.75 1.42
C GLU A 94 9.19 -5.50 1.85
N LEU A 95 8.47 -4.65 1.10
CA LEU A 95 7.07 -4.36 1.37
C LEU A 95 6.16 -5.54 1.01
N HIS A 96 6.47 -6.25 -0.07
CA HIS A 96 5.73 -7.44 -0.48
C HIS A 96 5.82 -8.53 0.58
N ASP A 97 7.01 -8.80 1.10
CA ASP A 97 7.21 -9.78 2.18
C ASP A 97 6.46 -9.38 3.46
N ARG A 98 6.36 -8.08 3.73
CA ARG A 98 5.76 -7.58 4.96
C ARG A 98 4.24 -7.52 4.90
N TYR A 99 3.67 -7.16 3.76
CA TYR A 99 2.25 -6.79 3.66
C TYR A 99 1.46 -7.60 2.64
N GLY A 100 2.13 -8.40 1.80
CA GLY A 100 1.49 -9.10 0.70
C GLY A 100 0.69 -8.18 -0.21
N ILE A 101 -0.29 -8.77 -0.90
CA ILE A 101 -1.15 -8.07 -1.86
C ILE A 101 -2.51 -7.77 -1.22
N PRO A 102 -3.07 -6.55 -1.39
CA PRO A 102 -2.52 -5.37 -2.09
C PRO A 102 -1.60 -4.49 -1.24
N GLY A 103 -1.32 -4.87 0.02
CA GLY A 103 -0.75 -3.99 1.02
C GLY A 103 0.60 -3.38 0.64
N PHE A 104 1.45 -4.10 -0.09
CA PHE A 104 2.77 -3.61 -0.47
C PHE A 104 2.72 -2.37 -1.37
N LEU A 105 1.79 -2.32 -2.33
CA LEU A 105 1.63 -1.16 -3.22
C LEU A 105 1.05 0.04 -2.49
N ALA A 106 0.11 -0.22 -1.58
CA ALA A 106 -0.45 0.83 -0.74
C ALA A 106 0.63 1.44 0.15
N ALA A 107 1.45 0.58 0.77
CA ALA A 107 2.58 1.00 1.59
C ALA A 107 3.67 1.71 0.77
N TYR A 108 3.93 1.28 -0.46
CA TYR A 108 4.93 1.92 -1.34
C TYR A 108 4.55 3.37 -1.64
N ASN A 109 3.29 3.61 -2.05
CA ASN A 109 2.83 4.94 -2.43
C ASN A 109 2.49 5.84 -1.23
N ALA A 110 1.84 5.28 -0.21
CA ALA A 110 1.29 6.06 0.90
C ALA A 110 2.19 6.09 2.15
N GLY A 111 3.19 5.22 2.19
CA GLY A 111 4.06 4.96 3.33
C GLY A 111 3.57 3.76 4.18
N PRO A 112 4.50 2.94 4.73
CA PRO A 112 4.18 1.80 5.60
C PRO A 112 3.28 2.15 6.79
N ALA A 113 3.58 3.23 7.50
CA ALA A 113 2.80 3.67 8.65
C ALA A 113 1.34 4.01 8.29
N ARG A 114 1.10 4.53 7.08
CA ARG A 114 -0.25 4.86 6.64
C ARG A 114 -1.04 3.60 6.25
N TRP A 115 -0.38 2.61 5.65
CA TRP A 115 -0.99 1.31 5.40
C TRP A 115 -1.34 0.60 6.72
N GLU A 116 -0.43 0.60 7.68
CA GLU A 116 -0.65 0.02 9.01
C GLU A 116 -1.81 0.68 9.75
N ASP A 117 -1.87 2.01 9.73
CA ASP A 117 -2.99 2.77 10.31
C ASP A 117 -4.33 2.47 9.62
N HIS A 118 -4.34 2.33 8.29
CA HIS A 118 -5.53 1.92 7.55
C HIS A 118 -6.03 0.55 7.99
N VAL A 119 -5.14 -0.44 8.10
CA VAL A 119 -5.48 -1.80 8.55
C VAL A 119 -5.96 -1.81 9.99
N ALA A 120 -5.34 -1.02 10.86
CA ALA A 120 -5.67 -0.98 12.29
C ALA A 120 -6.99 -0.26 12.60
N THR A 121 -7.30 0.81 11.85
CA THR A 121 -8.42 1.72 12.20
C THR A 121 -9.56 1.71 11.19
N GLY A 122 -9.36 1.15 10.00
CA GLY A 122 -10.28 1.27 8.87
C GLY A 122 -10.29 2.65 8.21
N ARG A 123 -9.45 3.60 8.65
CA ARG A 123 -9.38 4.94 8.06
C ARG A 123 -9.04 4.85 6.57
N PRO A 124 -9.80 5.49 5.66
CA PRO A 124 -9.58 5.32 4.23
C PRO A 124 -8.19 5.79 3.78
N LEU A 125 -7.58 5.04 2.86
CA LEU A 125 -6.36 5.46 2.18
C LEU A 125 -6.59 6.74 1.35
N PRO A 126 -5.55 7.56 1.10
CA PRO A 126 -5.66 8.73 0.23
C PRO A 126 -6.22 8.39 -1.15
N ALA A 127 -6.96 9.31 -1.76
CA ALA A 127 -7.54 9.09 -3.08
C ALA A 127 -6.46 8.78 -4.14
N GLU A 128 -5.31 9.45 -4.06
CA GLU A 128 -4.13 9.19 -4.89
C GLU A 128 -3.66 7.74 -4.77
N THR A 129 -3.56 7.20 -3.55
CA THR A 129 -3.15 5.82 -3.29
C THR A 129 -4.16 4.81 -3.83
N ARG A 130 -5.47 5.08 -3.69
CA ARG A 130 -6.50 4.19 -4.28
C ARG A 130 -6.41 4.18 -5.81
N ALA A 131 -6.22 5.35 -6.44
CA ALA A 131 -6.03 5.46 -7.88
C ALA A 131 -4.75 4.73 -8.34
N TYR A 132 -3.67 4.83 -7.56
CA TYR A 132 -2.43 4.10 -7.78
C TYR A 132 -2.65 2.59 -7.82
N LEU A 133 -3.39 2.07 -6.83
CA LEU A 133 -3.71 0.64 -6.72
C LEU A 133 -4.58 0.16 -7.89
N ILE A 134 -5.61 0.92 -8.27
CA ILE A 134 -6.45 0.61 -9.44
C ILE A 134 -5.60 0.52 -10.71
N ARG A 135 -4.65 1.43 -10.90
CA ARG A 135 -3.78 1.47 -12.08
C ARG A 135 -2.83 0.26 -12.15
N LEU A 136 -2.37 -0.24 -11.01
CA LEU A 136 -1.34 -1.29 -10.96
C LEU A 136 -1.90 -2.70 -10.74
N ALA A 137 -3.11 -2.83 -10.19
CA ALA A 137 -3.74 -4.12 -9.90
C ALA A 137 -3.75 -5.10 -11.08
N PRO A 138 -4.09 -4.70 -12.33
CA PRO A 138 -4.10 -5.64 -13.46
C PRO A 138 -2.73 -6.22 -13.81
N ILE A 139 -1.66 -5.47 -13.54
CA ILE A 139 -0.29 -5.89 -13.88
C ILE A 139 0.27 -6.81 -12.79
N ILE A 140 -0.15 -6.61 -11.55
CA ILE A 140 0.40 -7.32 -10.40
C ILE A 140 -0.36 -8.61 -10.12
N GLY A 141 -1.68 -8.60 -10.30
CA GLY A 141 -2.51 -9.79 -10.15
C GLY A 141 -2.09 -10.93 -11.06
N GLY A 142 -1.79 -10.65 -12.35
CA GLY A 142 -1.59 -11.68 -13.39
C GLY A 142 -0.39 -12.63 -13.23
N HIS A 143 0.30 -12.62 -12.09
CA HIS A 143 1.43 -13.50 -11.78
C HIS A 143 1.06 -14.62 -10.78
N ALA A 144 -0.11 -14.58 -10.15
CA ALA A 144 -0.72 -15.67 -9.38
C ALA A 144 -2.26 -15.54 -9.37
N GLU A 145 -2.99 -16.64 -9.59
CA GLU A 145 -4.46 -16.65 -9.65
C GLU A 145 -5.11 -16.13 -8.34
N ASP A 146 -4.51 -16.45 -7.20
CA ASP A 146 -4.97 -16.01 -5.87
C ASP A 146 -4.81 -14.48 -5.70
N ASP A 147 -3.69 -13.93 -6.14
CA ASP A 147 -3.38 -12.50 -6.03
C ASP A 147 -4.26 -11.64 -6.95
N THR A 148 -4.57 -12.13 -8.16
CA THR A 148 -5.52 -11.48 -9.07
C THR A 148 -6.89 -11.34 -8.44
N THR A 149 -7.39 -12.42 -7.83
CA THR A 149 -8.72 -12.47 -7.25
C THR A 149 -8.83 -11.54 -6.05
N ILE A 150 -7.81 -11.51 -5.19
CA ILE A 150 -7.74 -10.60 -4.04
C ILE A 150 -7.69 -9.14 -4.51
N LEU A 151 -6.85 -8.81 -5.50
CA LEU A 151 -6.75 -7.44 -6.02
C LEU A 151 -8.05 -6.97 -6.66
N ALA A 152 -8.68 -7.81 -7.49
CA ALA A 152 -9.94 -7.49 -8.14
C ALA A 152 -11.05 -7.27 -7.11
N ALA A 153 -11.13 -8.11 -6.07
CA ALA A 153 -12.10 -7.96 -4.99
C ALA A 153 -11.87 -6.66 -4.18
N VAL A 154 -10.63 -6.35 -3.82
CA VAL A 154 -10.31 -5.13 -3.08
C VAL A 154 -10.62 -3.88 -3.91
N VAL A 155 -10.16 -3.84 -5.16
CA VAL A 155 -10.44 -2.71 -6.08
C VAL A 155 -11.94 -2.53 -6.28
N LYS A 156 -12.70 -3.62 -6.44
CA LYS A 156 -14.16 -3.57 -6.55
C LYS A 156 -14.80 -3.00 -5.28
N SER A 157 -14.40 -3.48 -4.10
CA SER A 157 -14.93 -2.98 -2.83
C SER A 157 -14.73 -1.47 -2.65
N TRP A 158 -13.60 -0.93 -3.11
CA TRP A 158 -13.29 0.49 -2.96
C TRP A 158 -13.93 1.38 -4.02
N THR A 159 -14.16 0.85 -5.21
CA THR A 159 -14.89 1.56 -6.26
C THR A 159 -16.39 1.61 -5.96
N GLU A 160 -16.95 0.57 -5.36
CA GLU A 160 -18.35 0.52 -4.92
C GLU A 160 -18.61 1.36 -3.65
N ALA A 161 -17.68 1.36 -2.69
CA ALA A 161 -17.79 2.17 -1.46
C ALA A 161 -17.71 3.69 -1.69
N ALA A 162 -17.21 4.13 -2.85
CA ALA A 162 -17.06 5.55 -3.19
C ALA A 162 -18.35 6.22 -3.71
N LEU A 163 -19.46 5.48 -3.84
CA LEU A 163 -20.65 5.98 -4.55
C LEU A 163 -21.71 6.71 -3.71
N PHE A 164 -21.63 6.76 -2.37
CA PHE A 164 -22.59 7.55 -1.58
C PHE A 164 -22.01 8.16 -0.30
N PRO A 165 -21.89 9.49 -0.18
CA PRO A 165 -21.98 10.14 1.10
C PRO A 165 -23.44 10.11 1.55
N HIS A 166 -23.76 9.34 2.59
CA HIS A 166 -24.95 9.63 3.39
C HIS A 166 -24.67 10.90 4.19
N HIS A 167 -25.01 12.05 3.60
CA HIS A 167 -25.19 13.30 4.31
C HIS A 167 -26.41 13.12 5.23
N ARG A 168 -26.21 12.66 6.46
CA ARG A 168 -27.27 12.66 7.47
C ARG A 168 -27.54 14.12 7.83
N ASN A 169 -28.58 14.65 7.20
CA ASN A 169 -29.06 16.01 7.39
C ASN A 169 -29.97 16.04 8.62
N ASP A 170 -29.40 16.01 9.83
CA ASP A 170 -30.21 16.18 11.04
C ASP A 170 -30.26 17.67 11.38
N GLY A 171 -31.18 18.35 10.70
CA GLY A 171 -31.64 19.69 11.06
C GLY A 171 -32.40 19.66 12.38
N ALA A 172 -32.08 20.63 13.23
CA ALA A 172 -32.77 20.90 14.48
C ALA A 172 -34.26 21.29 14.26
N SER A 173 -35.17 20.77 15.08
CA SER A 173 -35.98 21.60 16.00
C SER A 173 -36.87 20.74 16.93
N ALA A 174 -37.14 21.29 18.09
CA ALA A 174 -37.70 20.70 19.30
C ALA A 174 -39.22 20.43 19.28
N GLN A 175 -39.69 19.50 20.13
CA GLN A 175 -40.74 19.65 21.17
C GLN A 175 -41.49 18.33 21.47
N THR A 176 -41.51 17.93 22.75
CA THR A 176 -42.46 17.00 23.39
C THR A 176 -43.48 17.85 24.20
N PRO A 177 -44.71 17.40 24.59
CA PRO A 177 -44.91 16.22 25.48
C PRO A 177 -46.20 15.36 25.33
N ALA A 178 -46.07 14.10 25.80
CA ALA A 178 -46.97 13.21 26.57
C ALA A 178 -48.48 12.98 26.22
N SER A 179 -48.87 11.71 26.00
CA SER A 179 -49.74 10.85 26.88
C SER A 179 -50.29 9.61 26.15
N GLU A 180 -50.14 8.41 26.74
CA GLU A 180 -50.71 7.08 26.34
C GLU A 180 -52.16 6.87 26.86
N PRO A 181 -52.85 5.68 26.79
CA PRO A 181 -52.61 4.40 26.07
C PRO A 181 -53.85 3.81 25.33
N THR A 182 -53.68 2.75 24.52
CA THR A 182 -54.38 1.42 24.65
C THR A 182 -54.19 0.51 23.41
N SER A 183 -53.45 -0.59 23.63
CA SER A 183 -53.68 -1.99 23.18
C SER A 183 -54.33 -2.31 21.81
N LYS A 184 -53.61 -3.04 20.93
CA LYS A 184 -53.61 -4.52 20.81
C LYS A 184 -52.74 -5.03 19.64
N LEU A 185 -52.01 -6.12 19.96
CA LEU A 185 -51.33 -7.15 19.15
C LEU A 185 -51.51 -7.12 17.62
N HIS A 186 -50.39 -7.26 16.87
CA HIS A 186 -50.01 -8.54 16.25
C HIS A 186 -48.52 -8.55 15.85
N SER A 187 -47.95 -9.73 16.02
CA SER A 187 -46.59 -10.24 15.85
C SER A 187 -46.04 -10.20 14.41
N ASN A 188 -44.74 -9.89 14.28
CA ASN A 188 -43.75 -10.81 13.68
C ASN A 188 -42.32 -10.22 13.81
N ASP A 189 -41.53 -10.87 14.66
CA ASP A 189 -40.11 -10.61 14.90
C ASP A 189 -39.22 -10.98 13.70
N ALA A 190 -38.33 -10.07 13.36
CA ALA A 190 -37.11 -10.35 12.59
C ALA A 190 -35.96 -10.60 13.56
N PRO A 191 -35.08 -11.59 13.35
CA PRO A 191 -34.02 -11.88 14.31
C PRO A 191 -32.90 -10.83 14.22
N VAL A 192 -32.73 -10.10 15.32
CA VAL A 192 -31.50 -9.39 15.68
C VAL A 192 -30.43 -10.43 15.95
N ARG A 193 -29.33 -10.41 15.18
CA ARG A 193 -28.13 -11.21 15.49
C ARG A 193 -27.17 -10.38 16.34
N ASP A 194 -27.16 -10.75 17.61
CA ASP A 194 -26.19 -10.45 18.64
C ASP A 194 -24.81 -11.01 18.24
N TRP A 195 -23.78 -10.16 18.28
CA TRP A 195 -22.38 -10.55 18.12
C TRP A 195 -21.64 -10.28 19.43
N THR A 196 -22.02 -10.99 20.48
CA THR A 196 -21.18 -11.19 21.66
C THR A 196 -20.71 -12.64 21.68
N GLY A 197 -19.41 -12.83 21.44
CA GLY A 197 -18.77 -14.13 21.59
C GLY A 197 -17.77 -14.42 20.47
N LEU A 198 -16.51 -14.04 20.70
CA LEU A 198 -15.29 -14.76 20.33
C LEU A 198 -14.10 -13.98 20.91
N VAL A 199 -13.99 -14.03 22.24
CA VAL A 199 -12.76 -13.72 22.97
C VAL A 199 -11.94 -15.01 23.01
N PRO A 200 -10.70 -15.06 22.51
CA PRO A 200 -9.76 -16.09 22.93
C PRO A 200 -9.25 -15.71 24.32
N GLN A 201 -9.73 -16.41 25.34
CA GLN A 201 -9.05 -16.49 26.63
C GLN A 201 -7.75 -17.27 26.40
N SER A 202 -6.60 -16.60 26.52
CA SER A 202 -5.34 -17.28 26.77
C SER A 202 -5.20 -17.46 28.28
N ASP A 203 -5.52 -18.66 28.75
CA ASP A 203 -5.20 -19.10 30.10
C ASP A 203 -3.69 -19.02 30.32
N GLY A 204 -3.33 -18.33 31.39
CA GLY A 204 -1.96 -18.16 31.82
C GLY A 204 -1.33 -19.47 32.26
N LEU A 205 -0.05 -19.61 31.97
CA LEU A 205 0.84 -20.47 32.75
C LEU A 205 2.08 -19.65 33.10
N PHE A 206 2.04 -19.03 34.29
CA PHE A 206 3.22 -18.48 34.94
C PHE A 206 4.05 -19.63 35.50
N VAL A 207 5.34 -19.63 35.19
CA VAL A 207 6.37 -20.17 36.08
C VAL A 207 7.34 -19.04 36.39
N SER A 208 7.23 -18.50 37.59
CA SER A 208 8.28 -17.72 38.24
C SER A 208 9.07 -18.65 39.15
N LEU A 209 10.38 -18.75 38.96
CA LEU A 209 11.32 -19.17 39.99
C LEU A 209 12.58 -18.30 39.90
N SER A 210 12.90 -17.75 41.07
CA SER A 210 13.74 -16.59 41.32
C SER A 210 15.25 -16.84 41.19
N ALA A 211 15.96 -15.75 40.88
CA ALA A 211 17.29 -15.33 41.35
C ALA A 211 18.40 -16.37 41.62
N ALA A 212 19.57 -16.20 40.96
CA ALA A 212 20.82 -15.84 41.64
C ALA A 212 22.05 -15.75 40.70
N ARG A 213 22.82 -14.66 40.90
CA ARG A 213 24.30 -14.52 40.80
C ARG A 213 25.06 -14.72 39.47
N ARG A 214 25.75 -13.63 39.08
CA ARG A 214 27.06 -13.63 38.42
C ARG A 214 28.14 -14.28 39.31
N PRO A 215 29.15 -14.93 38.71
CA PRO A 215 30.52 -14.37 38.65
C PRO A 215 31.24 -14.77 37.32
N GLN A 216 32.38 -14.24 36.84
CA GLN A 216 33.30 -13.14 37.15
C GLN A 216 33.59 -12.40 35.83
#